data_AF-A0A7C7UWJ8-F1
#
_entry.id   AF-A0A7C7UWJ8-F1
#
_cell.length_a   1.000
_cell.length_b   1.000
_cell.length_c   1.000
_cell.angle_alpha   90.00
_cell.angle_beta   90.00
_cell.angle_gamma   90.00
#
_symmetry.space_group_name_H-M   'P 1'
#
loop_
_entity.id
_entity.type
_entity.pdbx_description
1 polymer ?
#
loop_
_entity_poly.entity_id
_entity_poly.type
_entity_poly.pdbx_seq_one_letter_code
_entity_poly.pdbx_strand_id
1 'polypeptide(L)'
;MSRRELRSPISTHAATSTVKSTTNGKVKSDADTFMVPEVGIVHKVNERLALGIGAFGVSGMGVDFRDKDLMENPPGSGYYTNALSKMHTTFQFMRLTPAVAYKINEMIAIGAALHIAWGSLDMGAEMCEFEDNDGDGLPSVKRCWNASGGQSQDFGLGASVGVAVNFGDFIYGGLYYQSPVSMKYENVFDSNGDGRYEDMKLEQPQEFAIGIGVKPLENLKFGFDVRWIDWSGADGYGDFGWEDQWVFAVGTEYKPIDNLALRIGWNYGKTPIRDKDNLDPMNPKNSIPNFERRFTDFEVYWFNLVGFPAIAEHHLTLGLNWKITPNFDID
;
A
#
# COMPACT_ATOMS: atom_id res chain seq x y z
N MET A 1 -10.45 -5.59 -7.41
CA MET A 1 -10.31 -4.78 -8.65
C MET A 1 -10.63 -3.33 -8.31
N SER A 2 -9.67 -2.61 -7.72
CA SER A 2 -9.87 -1.21 -7.32
C SER A 2 -9.62 -0.32 -8.54
N ARG A 3 -10.66 0.38 -8.99
CA ARG A 3 -10.60 1.34 -10.10
C ARG A 3 -10.37 2.72 -9.52
N ARG A 4 -9.29 3.41 -9.92
CA ARG A 4 -9.17 4.85 -9.61
C ARG A 4 -9.71 5.70 -10.75
N GLU A 5 -10.70 6.51 -10.41
CA GLU A 5 -11.01 7.78 -11.04
C GLU A 5 -10.51 8.89 -10.11
N LEU A 6 -9.58 9.73 -10.55
CA LEU A 6 -9.15 10.91 -9.79
C LEU A 6 -10.21 12.02 -9.94
N ARG A 7 -10.78 12.51 -8.82
CA ARG A 7 -11.51 13.79 -8.77
C ARG A 7 -10.72 14.75 -7.87
N SER A 8 -10.39 15.93 -8.37
CA SER A 8 -9.83 17.02 -7.56
C SER A 8 -10.96 17.89 -6.98
N PRO A 9 -11.01 18.16 -5.66
CA PRO A 9 -11.80 19.25 -5.13
C PRO A 9 -10.86 20.32 -4.60
N ILE A 10 -10.62 21.37 -5.40
CA ILE A 10 -9.99 22.59 -4.91
C ILE A 10 -10.99 23.72 -5.13
N SER A 11 -11.62 24.16 -4.04
CA SER A 11 -12.45 25.36 -3.99
C SER A 11 -12.00 26.17 -2.78
N THR A 12 -11.35 27.29 -3.03
CA THR A 12 -11.11 28.33 -2.02
C THR A 12 -11.78 29.62 -2.49
N HIS A 13 -12.69 30.14 -1.67
CA HIS A 13 -13.35 31.43 -1.86
C HIS A 13 -12.55 32.51 -1.13
N ALA A 14 -12.03 33.51 -1.86
CA ALA A 14 -12.32 34.94 -1.64
C ALA A 14 -11.37 35.87 -2.44
N ALA A 15 -12.02 36.78 -3.18
CA ALA A 15 -11.63 38.14 -3.58
C ALA A 15 -10.40 38.38 -4.51
N THR A 16 -10.74 38.50 -5.80
CA THR A 16 -10.26 39.54 -6.75
C THR A 16 -8.84 39.42 -7.34
N SER A 17 -8.64 38.46 -8.25
CA SER A 17 -8.29 38.77 -9.66
C SER A 17 -8.39 37.45 -10.46
N THR A 18 -8.92 37.54 -11.68
CA THR A 18 -9.44 36.42 -12.45
C THR A 18 -8.33 35.61 -13.12
N VAL A 19 -7.95 34.45 -12.55
CA VAL A 19 -7.47 33.28 -13.33
C VAL A 19 -8.02 32.01 -12.69
N LYS A 20 -9.14 31.51 -13.22
CA LYS A 20 -9.66 30.16 -12.93
C LYS A 20 -8.82 29.16 -13.72
N SER A 21 -7.90 28.45 -13.09
CA SER A 21 -7.47 27.13 -13.59
C SER A 21 -8.22 26.07 -12.80
N THR A 22 -9.23 25.45 -13.44
CA THR A 22 -9.95 24.30 -12.89
C THR A 22 -9.70 23.16 -13.87
N THR A 23 -8.61 22.42 -13.69
CA THR A 23 -8.36 21.21 -14.48
C THR A 23 -9.17 20.07 -13.87
N ASN A 24 -10.45 19.98 -14.25
CA ASN A 24 -11.26 18.78 -14.02
C ASN A 24 -10.89 17.73 -15.07
N GLY A 25 -9.78 17.01 -14.84
CA GLY A 25 -9.34 15.90 -15.68
C GLY A 25 -9.30 14.59 -14.91
N LYS A 26 -9.90 13.53 -15.45
CA LYS A 26 -9.68 12.15 -14.97
C LYS A 26 -8.63 11.50 -15.88
N VAL A 27 -7.52 11.04 -15.34
CA VAL A 27 -6.54 10.24 -16.08
C VAL A 27 -6.35 8.89 -15.43
N LYS A 28 -6.34 7.85 -16.28
CA LYS A 28 -6.23 6.45 -15.90
C LYS A 28 -4.80 5.99 -16.17
N SER A 29 -4.20 5.32 -15.18
CA SER A 29 -2.92 4.62 -15.31
C SER A 29 -3.05 3.42 -16.26
N ASP A 30 -2.01 3.16 -17.04
CA ASP A 30 -1.94 1.99 -17.93
C ASP A 30 -1.49 0.71 -17.20
N ALA A 31 -0.94 0.81 -15.99
CA ALA A 31 -0.78 -0.33 -15.10
C ALA A 31 -2.15 -0.82 -14.59
N ASP A 32 -2.67 -1.90 -15.17
CA ASP A 32 -4.06 -2.34 -14.96
C ASP A 32 -4.21 -3.72 -14.28
N THR A 33 -3.16 -4.54 -14.30
CA THR A 33 -3.22 -5.94 -13.87
C THR A 33 -2.01 -6.31 -13.02
N PHE A 34 -2.28 -6.69 -11.78
CA PHE A 34 -1.29 -7.26 -10.86
C PHE A 34 -1.76 -8.65 -10.46
N MET A 35 -0.95 -9.67 -10.76
CA MET A 35 -1.21 -11.05 -10.34
C MET A 35 -0.67 -11.28 -8.93
N VAL A 36 -1.52 -11.80 -8.05
CA VAL A 36 -1.19 -12.06 -6.64
C VAL A 36 -1.42 -13.54 -6.37
N PRO A 37 -0.43 -14.41 -6.64
CA PRO A 37 -0.57 -15.84 -6.42
C PRO A 37 -0.48 -16.16 -4.92
N GLU A 38 -1.18 -17.21 -4.49
CA GLU A 38 -1.10 -17.76 -3.14
C GLU A 38 -1.07 -19.29 -3.19
N VAL A 39 -0.14 -19.89 -2.45
CA VAL A 39 -0.05 -21.34 -2.22
C VAL A 39 0.30 -21.57 -0.75
N GLY A 40 -0.41 -22.48 -0.10
CA GLY A 40 -0.14 -22.85 1.29
C GLY A 40 -0.23 -24.36 1.51
N ILE A 41 0.65 -24.89 2.35
CA ILE A 41 0.62 -26.28 2.79
C ILE A 41 0.77 -26.31 4.30
N VAL A 42 -0.12 -27.05 4.98
CA VAL A 42 -0.06 -27.27 6.43
C VAL A 42 -0.06 -28.75 6.72
N HIS A 43 0.84 -29.18 7.59
CA HIS A 43 0.99 -30.55 8.05
C HIS A 43 0.89 -30.62 9.58
N LYS A 44 -0.09 -31.37 10.09
CA LYS A 44 -0.21 -31.67 11.52
C LYS A 44 0.73 -32.82 11.86
N VAL A 45 1.79 -32.52 12.61
CA VAL A 45 2.77 -33.51 13.07
C VAL A 45 2.17 -34.39 14.17
N ASN A 46 1.38 -33.78 15.06
CA ASN A 46 0.61 -34.46 16.10
C ASN A 46 -0.59 -33.58 16.54
N GLU A 47 -1.28 -33.97 17.61
CA GLU A 47 -2.46 -33.24 18.13
C GLU A 47 -2.14 -31.82 18.65
N ARG A 48 -0.86 -31.53 18.94
CA ARG A 48 -0.43 -30.22 19.45
C ARG A 48 0.43 -29.42 18.49
N LEU A 49 1.18 -30.05 17.60
CA LEU A 49 2.17 -29.41 16.74
C LEU A 49 1.73 -29.46 15.27
N ALA A 50 1.70 -28.30 14.63
CA ALA A 50 1.53 -28.16 13.19
C ALA A 50 2.67 -27.35 12.58
N LEU A 51 3.08 -27.74 11.37
CA LEU A 51 4.04 -27.04 10.55
C LEU A 51 3.33 -26.54 9.30
N GLY A 52 3.67 -25.35 8.84
CA GLY A 52 3.10 -24.76 7.63
C GLY A 52 4.17 -24.08 6.80
N ILE A 53 3.92 -23.99 5.50
CA ILE A 53 4.65 -23.11 4.59
C ILE A 53 3.67 -22.47 3.63
N GLY A 54 3.73 -21.15 3.50
CA GLY A 54 2.94 -20.38 2.55
C GLY A 54 3.84 -19.55 1.64
N ALA A 55 3.47 -19.44 0.36
CA ALA A 55 4.07 -18.52 -0.59
C ALA A 55 2.95 -17.66 -1.17
N PHE A 56 2.99 -16.35 -0.92
CA PHE A 56 1.93 -15.44 -1.34
C PHE A 56 2.49 -14.10 -1.79
N GLY A 57 1.93 -13.57 -2.88
CA GLY A 57 2.07 -12.15 -3.21
C GLY A 57 1.31 -11.33 -2.16
N VAL A 58 1.95 -10.31 -1.58
CA VAL A 58 1.28 -9.46 -0.58
C VAL A 58 0.86 -8.14 -1.20
N SER A 59 1.67 -7.61 -2.11
CA SER A 59 1.41 -6.32 -2.75
C SER A 59 1.97 -6.27 -4.16
N GLY A 60 1.16 -5.74 -5.07
CA GLY A 60 1.53 -5.32 -6.41
C GLY A 60 0.98 -3.90 -6.58
N MET A 61 1.83 -2.91 -6.34
CA MET A 61 1.45 -1.49 -6.45
C MET A 61 2.16 -0.89 -7.65
N GLY A 62 1.45 -0.09 -8.43
CA GLY A 62 2.10 0.61 -9.52
C GLY A 62 1.18 1.54 -10.26
N VAL A 63 1.82 2.46 -10.97
CA VAL A 63 1.20 3.42 -11.87
C VAL A 63 2.03 3.48 -13.14
N ASP A 64 1.38 3.82 -14.25
CA ASP A 64 2.06 4.14 -15.49
C ASP A 64 1.31 5.28 -16.18
N PHE A 65 1.95 6.45 -16.18
CA PHE A 65 1.49 7.66 -16.83
C PHE A 65 2.43 8.13 -17.95
N ARG A 66 3.36 7.26 -18.41
CA ARG A 66 4.37 7.64 -19.41
C ARG A 66 3.76 8.12 -20.74
N ASP A 67 2.63 7.53 -21.11
CA ASP A 67 1.89 7.85 -22.34
C ASP A 67 0.75 8.86 -22.12
N LYS A 68 0.71 9.55 -20.97
CA LYS A 68 -0.35 10.50 -20.63
C LYS A 68 0.19 11.92 -20.57
N ASP A 69 -0.30 12.78 -21.47
CA ASP A 69 0.02 14.20 -21.45
C ASP A 69 -1.08 15.01 -20.77
N LEU A 70 -0.85 15.39 -19.51
CA LEU A 70 -1.67 16.39 -18.81
C LEU A 70 -0.88 17.68 -18.67
N MET A 71 -1.07 18.62 -19.58
CA MET A 71 -0.40 19.91 -19.49
C MET A 71 -1.06 20.77 -18.42
N GLU A 72 -0.28 21.16 -17.41
CA GLU A 72 -0.65 22.13 -16.39
C GLU A 72 0.41 23.22 -16.32
N ASN A 73 0.02 24.43 -15.94
CA ASN A 73 0.95 25.52 -15.69
C ASN A 73 1.23 25.57 -14.17
N PRO A 74 2.42 25.13 -13.71
CA PRO A 74 2.78 25.24 -12.30
C PRO A 74 2.60 26.68 -11.81
N PRO A 75 2.01 26.91 -10.63
CA PRO A 75 1.77 28.25 -10.11
C PRO A 75 3.02 29.12 -10.16
N GLY A 76 2.94 30.27 -10.83
CA GLY A 76 4.04 31.23 -10.94
C GLY A 76 5.08 30.92 -12.02
N SER A 77 4.95 29.82 -12.78
CA SER A 77 5.98 29.46 -13.77
C SER A 77 5.77 30.04 -15.16
N GLY A 78 4.54 30.33 -15.58
CA GLY A 78 4.27 30.80 -16.95
C GLY A 78 4.45 29.73 -18.05
N TYR A 79 4.88 28.52 -17.70
CA TYR A 79 5.13 27.40 -18.62
C TYR A 79 4.21 26.23 -18.32
N TYR A 80 3.96 25.39 -19.32
CA TYR A 80 3.19 24.16 -19.14
C TYR A 80 4.12 22.95 -19.00
N THR A 81 3.98 22.19 -17.91
CA THR A 81 4.64 20.90 -17.71
C THR A 81 3.61 19.78 -17.64
N ASN A 82 4.05 18.53 -17.76
CA ASN A 82 3.16 17.40 -17.54
C ASN A 82 2.87 17.28 -16.04
N ALA A 83 1.61 17.49 -15.63
CA ALA A 83 1.14 17.41 -14.25
C ALA A 83 1.30 16.02 -13.61
N LEU A 84 1.49 14.98 -14.44
CA LEU A 84 1.75 13.61 -14.00
C LEU A 84 3.24 13.24 -14.12
N SER A 85 4.07 14.14 -14.65
CA SER A 85 5.51 13.92 -14.84
C SER A 85 5.86 12.59 -15.48
N LYS A 86 5.01 12.03 -16.36
CA LYS A 86 5.21 10.69 -16.94
C LYS A 86 5.57 9.63 -15.87
N MET A 87 5.01 9.78 -14.68
CA MET A 87 5.32 8.95 -13.51
C MET A 87 5.02 7.48 -13.82
N HIS A 88 5.97 6.63 -13.48
CA HIS A 88 5.76 5.20 -13.43
C HIS A 88 6.38 4.62 -12.17
N THR A 89 5.72 3.64 -11.60
CA THR A 89 6.20 2.90 -10.45
C THR A 89 5.72 1.47 -10.59
N THR A 90 6.57 0.49 -10.32
CA THR A 90 6.19 -0.91 -10.20
C THR A 90 6.84 -1.46 -8.94
N PHE A 91 6.01 -1.77 -7.95
CA PHE A 91 6.42 -2.43 -6.72
C PHE A 91 5.74 -3.79 -6.64
N GLN A 92 6.55 -4.84 -6.61
CA GLN A 92 6.11 -6.22 -6.44
C GLN A 92 6.71 -6.76 -5.16
N PHE A 93 5.90 -7.45 -4.37
CA PHE A 93 6.35 -7.97 -3.11
C PHE A 93 5.71 -9.33 -2.80
N MET A 94 6.57 -10.32 -2.57
CA MET A 94 6.20 -11.70 -2.31
C MET A 94 6.81 -12.16 -0.99
N ARG A 95 6.13 -13.08 -0.30
CA ARG A 95 6.64 -13.70 0.91
C ARG A 95 6.60 -15.22 0.81
N LEU A 96 7.69 -15.85 1.24
CA LEU A 96 7.74 -17.24 1.65
C LEU A 96 7.74 -17.29 3.18
N THR A 97 6.78 -18.01 3.75
CA THR A 97 6.49 -17.98 5.19
C THR A 97 6.42 -19.40 5.76
N PRO A 98 7.57 -19.99 6.16
CA PRO A 98 7.55 -21.16 7.04
C PRO A 98 7.03 -20.77 8.43
N ALA A 99 6.17 -21.62 8.99
CA ALA A 99 5.47 -21.37 10.24
C ALA A 99 5.37 -22.64 11.10
N VAL A 100 5.29 -22.43 12.41
CA VAL A 100 5.02 -23.46 13.42
C VAL A 100 3.89 -22.99 14.32
N ALA A 101 2.97 -23.90 14.64
CA ALA A 101 1.90 -23.66 15.59
C ALA A 101 1.89 -24.75 16.67
N TYR A 102 1.69 -24.33 17.91
CA TYR A 102 1.62 -25.20 19.08
C TYR A 102 0.34 -24.96 19.87
N LYS A 103 -0.45 -26.02 20.05
CA LYS A 103 -1.64 -26.05 20.90
C LYS A 103 -1.22 -26.29 22.34
N ILE A 104 -1.32 -25.24 23.17
CA ILE A 104 -0.99 -25.31 24.60
C ILE A 104 -2.04 -26.15 25.33
N ASN A 105 -3.32 -25.88 25.03
CA ASN A 105 -4.48 -26.61 25.55
C ASN A 105 -5.67 -26.46 24.57
N GLU A 106 -6.84 -26.96 24.95
CA GLU A 106 -8.06 -26.88 24.12
C GLU A 106 -8.51 -25.44 23.83
N MET A 107 -8.14 -24.48 24.69
CA MET A 107 -8.53 -23.08 24.57
C MET A 107 -7.47 -22.23 23.86
N ILE A 108 -6.17 -22.50 24.05
CA ILE A 108 -5.10 -21.59 23.63
C ILE A 108 -4.14 -22.31 22.68
N ALA A 109 -3.91 -21.69 21.53
CA ALA A 109 -2.84 -22.04 20.61
C ALA A 109 -1.96 -20.82 20.33
N ILE A 110 -0.68 -21.06 20.11
CA ILE A 110 0.29 -20.03 19.73
C ILE A 110 0.93 -20.42 18.41
N GLY A 111 1.32 -19.42 17.62
CA GLY A 111 2.01 -19.62 16.35
C GLY A 111 3.15 -18.62 16.19
N ALA A 112 4.16 -19.02 15.44
CA ALA A 112 5.23 -18.16 15.00
C ALA A 112 5.58 -18.48 13.54
N ALA A 113 5.93 -17.47 12.77
CA ALA A 113 6.35 -17.62 11.39
C ALA A 113 7.55 -16.73 11.08
N LEU A 114 8.42 -17.24 10.21
CA LEU A 114 9.50 -16.47 9.62
C LEU A 114 9.03 -16.01 8.24
N HIS A 115 9.16 -14.73 7.93
CA HIS A 115 8.84 -14.16 6.63
C HIS A 115 10.14 -13.92 5.86
N ILE A 116 10.30 -14.62 4.74
CA ILE A 116 11.35 -14.37 3.76
C ILE A 116 10.68 -13.61 2.62
N ALA A 117 10.95 -12.32 2.55
CA ALA A 117 10.36 -11.45 1.56
C ALA A 117 11.31 -11.25 0.37
N TRP A 118 10.75 -11.22 -0.82
CA TRP A 118 11.40 -10.71 -2.02
C TRP A 118 10.60 -9.51 -2.49
N GLY A 119 11.28 -8.43 -2.81
CA GLY A 119 10.67 -7.24 -3.38
C GLY A 119 11.39 -6.80 -4.64
N SER A 120 10.63 -6.20 -5.54
CA SER A 120 11.14 -5.56 -6.74
C SER A 120 10.52 -4.18 -6.86
N LEU A 121 11.36 -3.18 -7.07
CA LEU A 121 10.96 -1.78 -7.23
C LEU A 121 11.54 -1.24 -8.53
N ASP A 122 10.67 -0.64 -9.33
CA ASP A 122 11.02 0.25 -10.44
C ASP A 122 10.29 1.56 -10.21
N MET A 123 10.97 2.69 -10.37
CA MET A 123 10.35 3.99 -10.27
C MET A 123 10.98 4.96 -11.28
N GLY A 124 10.19 5.92 -11.74
CA GLY A 124 10.71 6.99 -12.56
C GLY A 124 9.68 8.08 -12.83
N ALA A 125 10.19 9.29 -12.99
CA ALA A 125 9.43 10.46 -13.33
C ALA A 125 10.26 11.39 -14.21
N GLU A 126 9.59 12.17 -15.05
CA GLU A 126 10.14 13.37 -15.67
C GLU A 126 10.21 14.47 -14.61
N MET A 127 11.43 14.72 -14.13
CA MET A 127 11.69 15.78 -13.15
C MET A 127 12.16 17.03 -13.88
N CYS A 128 11.82 18.19 -13.32
CA CYS A 128 12.28 19.47 -13.81
C CYS A 128 12.88 20.30 -12.68
N GLU A 129 13.85 21.12 -13.04
CA GLU A 129 14.44 22.17 -12.21
C GLU A 129 13.93 23.51 -12.74
N PHE A 130 13.47 24.37 -11.84
CA PHE A 130 12.95 25.70 -12.17
C PHE A 130 13.84 26.78 -11.56
N GLU A 131 14.13 27.82 -12.33
CA GLU A 131 14.97 28.95 -11.92
C GLU A 131 14.42 30.25 -12.53
N ASP A 132 14.51 31.34 -11.79
CA ASP A 132 14.22 32.68 -12.31
C ASP A 132 15.44 33.17 -13.11
N ASN A 133 15.40 32.94 -14.43
CA ASN A 133 16.53 33.18 -15.33
C ASN A 133 16.63 34.65 -15.79
N ASP A 134 15.55 35.43 -15.71
CA ASP A 134 15.46 36.81 -16.20
C ASP A 134 15.17 37.85 -15.11
N GLY A 135 14.99 37.40 -13.86
CA GLY A 135 14.85 38.25 -12.67
C GLY A 135 13.47 38.89 -12.54
N ASP A 136 12.46 38.34 -13.23
CA ASP A 136 11.09 38.85 -13.22
C ASP A 136 10.27 38.35 -12.01
N GLY A 137 10.86 37.48 -11.19
CA GLY A 137 10.23 36.85 -10.04
C GLY A 137 9.39 35.62 -10.38
N LEU A 138 9.39 35.15 -11.62
CA LEU A 138 8.65 33.98 -12.11
C LEU A 138 9.64 32.85 -12.51
N PRO A 139 9.67 31.73 -11.78
CA PRO A 139 10.58 30.63 -12.10
C PRO A 139 10.22 29.94 -13.42
N SER A 140 11.18 29.84 -14.33
CA SER A 140 11.05 29.15 -15.62
C SER A 140 11.73 27.78 -15.61
N VAL A 141 11.35 26.87 -16.52
CA VAL A 141 12.00 25.56 -16.63
C VAL A 141 13.44 25.74 -17.08
N LYS A 142 14.40 25.41 -16.21
CA LYS A 142 15.83 25.42 -16.51
C LYS A 142 16.23 24.16 -17.26
N ARG A 143 15.79 23.00 -16.78
CA ARG A 143 16.01 21.70 -17.41
C ARG A 143 14.99 20.67 -16.91
N CYS A 144 14.74 19.66 -17.72
CA CYS A 144 14.04 18.44 -17.31
C CYS A 144 14.86 17.21 -17.67
N TRP A 145 14.72 16.14 -16.91
CA TRP A 145 15.38 14.86 -17.14
C TRP A 145 14.47 13.70 -16.76
N ASN A 146 14.81 12.51 -17.24
CA ASN A 146 14.20 11.27 -16.79
C ASN A 146 14.94 10.79 -15.54
N ALA A 147 14.27 10.75 -14.40
CA ALA A 147 14.82 10.33 -13.13
C ALA A 147 14.80 8.80 -12.91
N SER A 148 14.39 8.00 -13.90
CA SER A 148 14.28 6.54 -13.76
C SER A 148 15.65 5.84 -13.73
N GLY A 149 15.94 5.11 -12.65
CA GLY A 149 17.11 4.22 -12.54
C GLY A 149 16.84 2.79 -13.00
N GLY A 150 15.57 2.44 -13.20
CA GLY A 150 15.11 1.12 -13.60
C GLY A 150 14.83 0.19 -12.42
N GLN A 151 14.69 -1.10 -12.73
CA GLN A 151 14.22 -2.10 -11.78
C GLN A 151 15.35 -2.63 -10.88
N SER A 152 15.13 -2.58 -9.58
CA SER A 152 16.01 -3.10 -8.54
C SER A 152 15.26 -4.09 -7.65
N GLN A 153 15.97 -5.07 -7.09
CA GLN A 153 15.38 -6.15 -6.29
C GLN A 153 16.17 -6.36 -5.01
N ASP A 154 15.47 -6.74 -3.95
CA ASP A 154 16.10 -7.05 -2.67
C ASP A 154 15.29 -8.09 -1.88
N PHE A 155 15.91 -8.65 -0.84
CA PHE A 155 15.30 -9.60 0.07
C PHE A 155 15.26 -9.04 1.49
N GLY A 156 14.10 -9.20 2.13
CA GLY A 156 13.89 -8.81 3.51
C GLY A 156 13.57 -10.01 4.40
N LEU A 157 13.89 -9.89 5.69
CA LEU A 157 13.48 -10.85 6.71
C LEU A 157 12.55 -10.19 7.72
N GLY A 158 11.51 -10.92 8.09
CA GLY A 158 10.63 -10.55 9.20
C GLY A 158 10.14 -11.76 9.94
N ALA A 159 9.33 -11.54 10.96
CA ALA A 159 8.68 -12.59 11.70
C ALA A 159 7.28 -12.16 12.13
N SER A 160 6.42 -13.13 12.38
CA SER A 160 5.14 -12.89 13.04
C SER A 160 4.91 -13.88 14.16
N VAL A 161 4.09 -13.46 15.10
CA VAL A 161 3.59 -14.30 16.19
C VAL A 161 2.09 -14.10 16.33
N GLY A 162 1.41 -15.16 16.72
CA GLY A 162 -0.03 -15.14 16.91
C GLY A 162 -0.46 -15.94 18.12
N VAL A 163 -1.56 -15.52 18.73
CA VAL A 163 -2.25 -16.25 19.79
C VAL A 163 -3.70 -16.43 19.37
N ALA A 164 -4.19 -17.66 19.40
CA ALA A 164 -5.58 -17.99 19.17
C ALA A 164 -6.21 -18.49 20.48
N VAL A 165 -7.39 -17.98 20.79
CA VAL A 165 -8.16 -18.32 21.99
C VAL A 165 -9.56 -18.79 21.57
N ASN A 166 -9.91 -20.02 21.91
CA ASN A 166 -11.20 -20.65 21.59
C ASN A 166 -11.95 -20.92 22.90
N PHE A 167 -13.04 -20.20 23.14
CA PHE A 167 -13.94 -20.42 24.27
C PHE A 167 -15.09 -21.33 23.83
N GLY A 168 -14.84 -22.64 23.90
CA GLY A 168 -15.76 -23.65 23.39
C GLY A 168 -15.95 -23.52 21.89
N ASP A 169 -17.17 -23.77 21.41
CA ASP A 169 -17.53 -23.71 19.99
C ASP A 169 -18.26 -22.42 19.60
N PHE A 170 -18.28 -21.41 20.48
CA PHE A 170 -19.08 -20.21 20.30
C PHE A 170 -18.24 -18.93 20.11
N ILE A 171 -17.19 -18.70 20.91
CA ILE A 171 -16.34 -17.50 20.81
C ILE A 171 -14.92 -17.88 20.42
N TYR A 172 -14.39 -17.14 19.46
CA TYR A 172 -13.03 -17.24 18.95
C TYR A 172 -12.36 -15.87 19.11
N GLY A 173 -11.11 -15.85 19.52
CA GLY A 173 -10.32 -14.64 19.69
C GLY A 173 -8.93 -14.83 19.10
N GLY A 174 -8.36 -13.76 18.58
CA GLY A 174 -7.04 -13.77 17.97
C GLY A 174 -6.26 -12.51 18.31
N LEU A 175 -4.97 -12.68 18.57
CA LEU A 175 -3.97 -11.62 18.56
C LEU A 175 -2.90 -11.96 17.56
N TYR A 176 -2.42 -10.97 16.83
CA TYR A 176 -1.39 -11.12 15.82
C TYR A 176 -0.45 -9.92 15.84
N TYR A 177 0.84 -10.18 15.72
CA TYR A 177 1.86 -9.17 15.53
C TYR A 177 2.81 -9.62 14.43
N GLN A 178 3.17 -8.68 13.55
CA GLN A 178 4.18 -8.86 12.52
C GLN A 178 5.25 -7.78 12.67
N SER A 179 6.51 -8.20 12.61
CA SER A 179 7.66 -7.30 12.58
C SER A 179 7.71 -6.51 11.28
N PRO A 180 8.43 -5.38 11.26
CA PRO A 180 8.73 -4.72 10.00
C PRO A 180 9.64 -5.60 9.12
N VAL A 181 9.63 -5.34 7.82
CA VAL A 181 10.52 -5.98 6.84
C VAL A 181 11.17 -4.91 5.96
N SER A 182 12.43 -4.60 6.27
CA SER A 182 13.23 -3.63 5.53
C SER A 182 13.84 -4.24 4.27
N MET A 183 13.80 -3.49 3.17
CA MET A 183 14.52 -3.76 1.92
C MET A 183 15.15 -2.47 1.39
N LYS A 184 16.29 -2.60 0.72
CA LYS A 184 17.03 -1.50 0.08
C LYS A 184 17.16 -1.76 -1.42
N TYR A 185 16.58 -0.88 -2.21
CA TYR A 185 16.63 -0.90 -3.66
C TYR A 185 17.71 0.03 -4.17
N GLU A 186 18.72 -0.52 -4.82
CA GLU A 186 19.87 0.24 -5.29
C GLU A 186 19.60 0.93 -6.63
N ASN A 187 20.11 2.16 -6.79
CA ASN A 187 20.14 2.93 -8.04
C ASN A 187 18.77 3.07 -8.73
N VAL A 188 17.71 3.39 -7.99
CA VAL A 188 16.33 3.40 -8.51
C VAL A 188 15.86 4.77 -9.02
N PHE A 189 16.48 5.87 -8.58
CA PHE A 189 16.01 7.21 -8.92
C PHE A 189 17.14 8.24 -9.03
N ASP A 190 17.03 9.24 -9.90
CA ASP A 190 17.96 10.38 -9.98
C ASP A 190 17.20 11.68 -9.67
N SER A 191 17.17 12.07 -8.40
CA SER A 191 16.36 13.17 -7.86
C SER A 191 16.84 14.55 -8.26
N ASN A 192 18.10 14.69 -8.67
CA ASN A 192 18.74 15.97 -8.98
C ASN A 192 19.23 16.07 -10.44
N GLY A 193 19.17 15.00 -11.22
CA GLY A 193 19.56 14.96 -12.63
C GLY A 193 21.07 15.03 -12.86
N ASP A 194 21.91 14.60 -11.93
CA ASP A 194 23.37 14.60 -12.06
C ASP A 194 23.92 13.30 -12.70
N GLY A 195 23.04 12.33 -12.98
CA GLY A 195 23.37 11.03 -13.55
C GLY A 195 23.86 9.99 -12.54
N ARG A 196 23.82 10.29 -11.23
CA ARG A 196 24.05 9.35 -10.14
C ARG A 196 22.71 8.93 -9.58
N TYR A 197 22.40 7.65 -9.74
CA TYR A 197 21.18 7.10 -9.19
C TYR A 197 21.32 6.82 -7.70
N GLU A 198 20.23 7.03 -6.99
CA GLU A 198 20.09 7.01 -5.55
C GLU A 198 19.31 5.76 -5.13
N ASP A 199 19.59 5.30 -3.91
CA ASP A 199 18.98 4.12 -3.35
C ASP A 199 17.69 4.47 -2.62
N MET A 200 16.67 3.60 -2.69
CA MET A 200 15.45 3.74 -1.88
C MET A 200 15.37 2.62 -0.86
N LYS A 201 15.22 2.98 0.41
CA LYS A 201 14.86 2.03 1.46
C LYS A 201 13.34 2.03 1.61
N LEU A 202 12.72 0.87 1.48
CA LEU A 202 11.30 0.69 1.78
C LEU A 202 11.16 -0.39 2.85
N GLU A 203 10.44 -0.06 3.89
CA GLU A 203 10.09 -0.99 4.95
C GLU A 203 8.61 -1.34 4.86
N GLN A 204 8.30 -2.63 4.83
CA GLN A 204 6.95 -3.05 5.13
C GLN A 204 6.68 -2.72 6.61
N PRO A 205 5.65 -1.93 6.92
CA PRO A 205 5.34 -1.55 8.29
C PRO A 205 5.07 -2.77 9.17
N GLN A 206 5.40 -2.62 10.45
CA GLN A 206 4.90 -3.51 11.48
C GLN A 206 3.37 -3.36 11.61
N GLU A 207 2.72 -4.45 12.01
CA GLU A 207 1.29 -4.44 12.22
C GLU A 207 0.89 -5.25 13.45
N PHE A 208 -0.17 -4.77 14.11
CA PHE A 208 -0.83 -5.44 15.21
C PHE A 208 -2.30 -5.65 14.85
N ALA A 209 -2.83 -6.84 15.10
CA ALA A 209 -4.24 -7.12 14.88
C ALA A 209 -4.86 -7.87 16.06
N ILE A 210 -6.11 -7.52 16.35
CA ILE A 210 -6.98 -8.23 17.28
C ILE A 210 -8.28 -8.59 16.58
N GLY A 211 -8.72 -9.83 16.76
CA GLY A 211 -9.92 -10.36 16.14
C GLY A 211 -10.82 -11.05 17.15
N ILE A 212 -12.12 -10.93 16.96
CA ILE A 212 -13.14 -11.71 17.67
C ILE A 212 -14.14 -12.30 16.68
N GLY A 213 -14.43 -13.57 16.85
CA GLY A 213 -15.43 -14.30 16.09
C GLY A 213 -16.48 -14.90 17.00
N VAL A 214 -17.72 -14.95 16.53
CA VAL A 214 -18.80 -15.69 17.18
C VAL A 214 -19.49 -16.62 16.21
N LYS A 215 -19.88 -17.80 16.71
CA LYS A 215 -20.63 -18.80 15.97
C LYS A 215 -21.99 -19.03 16.65
N PRO A 216 -22.97 -18.15 16.42
CA PRO A 216 -24.28 -18.24 17.07
C PRO A 216 -25.09 -19.48 16.65
N LEU A 217 -24.86 -19.99 15.44
CA LEU A 217 -25.47 -21.21 14.93
C LEU A 217 -24.40 -22.06 14.26
N GLU A 218 -24.65 -23.36 14.09
CA GLU A 218 -23.69 -24.25 13.43
C GLU A 218 -23.34 -23.82 12.00
N ASN A 219 -24.29 -23.16 11.33
CA ASN A 219 -24.19 -22.70 9.96
C ASN A 219 -23.98 -21.19 9.80
N LEU A 220 -23.76 -20.44 10.89
CA LEU A 220 -23.62 -18.98 10.85
C LEU A 220 -22.46 -18.53 11.73
N LYS A 221 -21.55 -17.75 11.13
CA LYS A 221 -20.40 -17.14 11.82
C LYS A 221 -20.38 -15.64 11.57
N PHE A 222 -19.92 -14.90 12.56
CA PHE A 222 -19.58 -13.49 12.47
C PHE A 222 -18.17 -13.26 12.94
N GLY A 223 -17.47 -12.32 12.32
CA GLY A 223 -16.13 -11.90 12.71
C GLY A 223 -16.01 -10.39 12.70
N PHE A 224 -15.19 -9.88 13.61
CA PHE A 224 -14.77 -8.49 13.66
C PHE A 224 -13.27 -8.43 13.97
N ASP A 225 -12.54 -7.64 13.19
CA ASP A 225 -11.10 -7.48 13.32
C ASP A 225 -10.74 -5.99 13.34
N VAL A 226 -9.74 -5.67 14.16
CA VAL A 226 -9.10 -4.35 14.20
C VAL A 226 -7.61 -4.55 13.97
N ARG A 227 -7.05 -3.82 12.99
CA ARG A 227 -5.63 -3.80 12.70
C ARG A 227 -5.09 -2.38 12.81
N TRP A 228 -3.93 -2.24 13.44
CA TRP A 228 -3.09 -1.06 13.40
C TRP A 228 -1.84 -1.35 12.56
N ILE A 229 -1.50 -0.42 11.66
CA ILE A 229 -0.36 -0.51 10.75
C ILE A 229 0.48 0.75 10.93
N ASP A 230 1.75 0.56 11.28
CA ASP A 230 2.71 1.63 11.58
C ASP A 230 3.38 2.16 10.30
N TRP A 231 2.61 2.87 9.47
CA TRP A 231 3.14 3.47 8.25
C TRP A 231 4.09 4.63 8.54
N SER A 232 3.87 5.37 9.63
CA SER A 232 4.68 6.54 9.95
C SER A 232 6.08 6.17 10.47
N GLY A 233 6.23 5.01 11.11
CA GLY A 233 7.51 4.46 11.53
C GLY A 233 8.27 3.68 10.46
N ALA A 234 7.66 3.40 9.31
CA ALA A 234 8.27 2.58 8.25
C ALA A 234 9.13 3.43 7.30
N ASP A 235 10.39 3.04 7.11
CA ASP A 235 11.30 3.67 6.15
C ASP A 235 10.67 3.75 4.75
N GLY A 236 10.84 4.89 4.08
CA GLY A 236 10.22 5.19 2.80
C GLY A 236 8.78 5.71 2.93
N TYR A 237 7.89 5.06 3.68
CA TYR A 237 6.52 5.56 3.82
C TYR A 237 6.44 6.74 4.79
N GLY A 238 7.04 6.61 5.97
CA GLY A 238 7.14 7.68 6.97
C GLY A 238 7.89 8.90 6.44
N ASP A 239 8.95 8.68 5.64
CA ASP A 239 9.72 9.76 5.00
C ASP A 239 8.87 10.58 4.03
N PHE A 240 7.91 9.94 3.36
CA PHE A 240 6.93 10.61 2.49
C PHE A 240 5.74 11.18 3.27
N GLY A 241 5.76 11.09 4.61
CA GLY A 241 4.74 11.63 5.49
C GLY A 241 3.45 10.82 5.50
N TRP A 242 3.54 9.50 5.38
CA TRP A 242 2.41 8.61 5.63
C TRP A 242 2.11 8.54 7.12
N GLU A 243 0.82 8.41 7.44
CA GLU A 243 0.28 8.31 8.78
C GLU A 243 -0.14 6.87 9.09
N ASP A 244 -0.08 6.51 10.36
CA ASP A 244 -0.56 5.22 10.86
C ASP A 244 -2.01 4.96 10.46
N GLN A 245 -2.30 3.70 10.15
CA GLN A 245 -3.61 3.30 9.67
C GLN A 245 -4.28 2.34 10.65
N TRP A 246 -5.54 2.63 10.95
CA TRP A 246 -6.45 1.69 11.58
C TRP A 246 -7.40 1.10 10.54
N VAL A 247 -7.47 -0.22 10.49
CA VAL A 247 -8.38 -0.97 9.62
C VAL A 247 -9.36 -1.75 10.46
N PHE A 248 -10.65 -1.52 10.22
CA PHE A 248 -11.76 -2.23 10.85
C PHE A 248 -12.39 -3.15 9.81
N ALA A 249 -12.54 -4.43 10.12
CA ALA A 249 -13.20 -5.39 9.25
C ALA A 249 -14.32 -6.10 9.99
N VAL A 250 -15.45 -6.30 9.31
CA VAL A 250 -16.55 -7.13 9.77
C VAL A 250 -16.93 -8.09 8.67
N GLY A 251 -17.26 -9.32 9.03
CA GLY A 251 -17.62 -10.34 8.07
C GLY A 251 -18.58 -11.38 8.63
N THR A 252 -19.28 -12.04 7.73
CA THR A 252 -20.12 -13.19 8.08
C THR A 252 -19.99 -14.30 7.05
N GLU A 253 -20.05 -15.54 7.54
CA GLU A 253 -20.16 -16.75 6.74
C GLU A 253 -21.48 -17.45 7.07
N TYR A 254 -22.25 -17.77 6.05
CA TYR A 254 -23.50 -18.51 6.15
C TYR A 254 -23.46 -19.78 5.28
N LYS A 255 -23.81 -20.92 5.87
CA LYS A 255 -23.90 -22.22 5.19
C LYS A 255 -25.36 -22.64 5.03
N PRO A 256 -26.04 -22.25 3.94
CA PRO A 256 -27.43 -22.65 3.72
C PRO A 256 -27.60 -24.17 3.56
N ILE A 257 -26.58 -24.84 3.03
CA ILE A 257 -26.49 -26.29 2.86
C ILE A 257 -25.03 -26.72 3.08
N ASP A 258 -24.78 -27.99 3.38
CA ASP A 258 -23.44 -28.49 3.75
C ASP A 258 -22.35 -28.26 2.69
N ASN A 259 -22.73 -28.20 1.41
CA ASN A 259 -21.80 -28.03 0.30
C ASN A 259 -21.57 -26.58 -0.12
N LEU A 260 -22.27 -25.61 0.47
CA LEU A 260 -22.22 -24.21 0.07
C LEU A 260 -21.94 -23.31 1.27
N ALA A 261 -20.91 -22.48 1.17
CA ALA A 261 -20.70 -21.37 2.11
C ALA A 261 -20.76 -20.04 1.36
N LEU A 262 -21.54 -19.10 1.88
CA LEU A 262 -21.67 -17.74 1.37
C LEU A 262 -21.01 -16.78 2.35
N ARG A 263 -20.21 -15.84 1.84
CA ARG A 263 -19.49 -14.87 2.65
C ARG A 263 -19.77 -13.46 2.17
N ILE A 264 -19.98 -12.55 3.13
CA ILE A 264 -19.99 -11.11 2.89
C ILE A 264 -19.14 -10.44 3.95
N GLY A 265 -18.34 -9.48 3.53
CA GLY A 265 -17.46 -8.73 4.42
C GLY A 265 -17.37 -7.28 3.99
N TRP A 266 -17.18 -6.41 4.97
CA TRP A 266 -16.88 -5.01 4.77
C TRP A 266 -15.66 -4.64 5.58
N ASN A 267 -14.75 -3.88 4.99
CA ASN A 267 -13.66 -3.25 5.72
C ASN A 267 -13.64 -1.74 5.48
N TYR A 268 -13.15 -1.04 6.50
CA TYR A 268 -12.87 0.39 6.47
C TYR A 268 -11.46 0.64 6.98
N GLY A 269 -10.64 1.34 6.19
CA GLY A 269 -9.35 1.86 6.62
C GLY A 269 -9.13 3.24 6.02
N LYS A 270 -9.00 4.27 6.88
CA LYS A 270 -8.70 5.64 6.41
C LYS A 270 -7.40 5.61 5.60
N THR A 271 -7.31 6.39 4.53
CA THR A 271 -6.05 6.52 3.78
C THR A 271 -4.90 6.93 4.72
N PRO A 272 -3.73 6.27 4.63
CA PRO A 272 -2.51 6.67 5.35
C PRO A 272 -1.83 7.88 4.69
N ILE A 273 -2.24 8.30 3.50
CA ILE A 273 -1.70 9.52 2.87
C ILE A 273 -2.22 10.74 3.63
N ARG A 274 -1.31 11.59 4.13
CA ARG A 274 -1.63 12.85 4.84
C ARG A 274 -2.62 13.74 4.09
N ASP A 275 -3.33 14.58 4.83
CA ASP A 275 -4.27 15.54 4.26
C ASP A 275 -3.56 16.61 3.41
N LYS A 276 -4.31 17.14 2.42
CA LYS A 276 -3.82 18.14 1.45
C LYS A 276 -3.79 19.58 1.98
N ASP A 277 -4.16 19.78 3.24
CA ASP A 277 -4.34 21.12 3.81
C ASP A 277 -3.00 21.66 4.33
N ASN A 278 -2.75 22.96 4.10
CA ASN A 278 -1.54 23.68 4.53
C ASN A 278 -0.20 23.13 3.97
N LEU A 279 -0.22 22.50 2.79
CA LEU A 279 1.01 22.14 2.09
C LEU A 279 1.77 23.40 1.65
N ASP A 280 3.04 23.52 2.03
CA ASP A 280 3.96 24.53 1.50
C ASP A 280 4.45 24.10 0.10
N PRO A 281 4.08 24.85 -0.97
CA PRO A 281 4.47 24.49 -2.33
C PRO A 281 5.81 25.07 -2.75
N MET A 282 6.42 25.96 -1.96
CA MET A 282 7.58 26.76 -2.39
C MET A 282 8.87 26.41 -1.64
N ASN A 283 8.78 25.98 -0.37
CA ASN A 283 9.95 25.74 0.45
C ASN A 283 10.35 24.24 0.49
N PRO A 284 11.45 23.83 -0.16
CA PRO A 284 11.90 22.45 -0.17
C PRO A 284 12.56 22.08 1.16
N LYS A 285 11.73 21.75 2.15
CA LYS A 285 12.16 21.43 3.53
C LYS A 285 12.23 19.94 3.83
N ASN A 286 11.54 19.09 3.06
CA ASN A 286 11.49 17.65 3.29
C ASN A 286 12.74 16.99 2.69
N SER A 287 13.43 16.19 3.50
CA SER A 287 14.57 15.39 3.07
C SER A 287 14.14 13.93 3.06
N ILE A 288 14.10 13.32 1.89
CA ILE A 288 13.90 11.87 1.76
C ILE A 288 15.28 11.21 1.91
N PRO A 289 15.44 10.16 2.74
CA PRO A 289 16.72 9.49 2.89
C PRO A 289 17.31 9.06 1.54
N ASN A 290 18.62 9.25 1.39
CA ASN A 290 19.43 8.97 0.21
C ASN A 290 19.14 9.79 -1.06
N PHE A 291 18.10 10.64 -1.09
CA PHE A 291 17.88 11.56 -2.20
C PHE A 291 18.65 12.85 -1.96
N GLU A 292 19.40 13.31 -2.97
CA GLU A 292 20.19 14.53 -2.90
C GLU A 292 19.30 15.78 -2.94
N ARG A 293 18.19 15.73 -3.69
CA ARG A 293 17.21 16.82 -3.77
C ARG A 293 16.30 16.83 -2.54
N ARG A 294 16.02 18.05 -2.03
CA ARG A 294 14.94 18.28 -1.08
C ARG A 294 13.62 18.56 -1.78
N PHE A 295 12.52 18.22 -1.13
CA PHE A 295 11.17 18.32 -1.66
C PHE A 295 10.31 19.26 -0.81
N THR A 296 9.42 19.98 -1.48
CA THR A 296 8.35 20.77 -0.87
C THR A 296 7.27 19.84 -0.31
N ASP A 297 6.35 20.34 0.54
CA ASP A 297 5.24 19.51 1.02
C ASP A 297 4.31 19.11 -0.12
N PHE A 298 4.14 20.03 -1.09
CA PHE A 298 3.36 19.78 -2.28
C PHE A 298 3.95 18.65 -3.12
N GLU A 299 5.26 18.67 -3.39
CA GLU A 299 5.91 17.61 -4.18
C GLU A 299 5.77 16.25 -3.50
N VAL A 300 6.03 16.15 -2.19
CA VAL A 300 5.89 14.86 -1.48
C VAL A 300 4.44 14.38 -1.49
N TYR A 301 3.47 15.26 -1.24
CA TYR A 301 2.04 14.90 -1.35
C TYR A 301 1.66 14.48 -2.78
N TRP A 302 2.18 15.18 -3.79
CA TRP A 302 1.96 14.86 -5.19
C TRP A 302 2.58 13.49 -5.54
N PHE A 303 3.80 13.19 -5.11
CA PHE A 303 4.43 11.87 -5.27
C PHE A 303 3.57 10.77 -4.64
N ASN A 304 3.03 11.00 -3.44
CA ASN A 304 2.10 10.07 -2.82
C ASN A 304 0.83 9.85 -3.66
N LEU A 305 0.37 10.88 -4.35
CA LEU A 305 -0.86 10.84 -5.14
C LEU A 305 -0.67 10.16 -6.50
N VAL A 306 0.44 10.45 -7.19
CA VAL A 306 0.70 9.99 -8.56
C VAL A 306 1.64 8.79 -8.63
N GLY A 307 2.51 8.59 -7.63
CA GLY A 307 3.47 7.48 -7.56
C GLY A 307 2.95 6.26 -6.82
N PHE A 308 1.82 6.35 -6.12
CA PHE A 308 1.19 5.21 -5.47
C PHE A 308 -0.26 5.01 -5.99
N PRO A 309 -0.72 3.76 -6.12
CA PRO A 309 -2.10 3.50 -6.49
C PRO A 309 -3.07 4.02 -5.42
N ALA A 310 -4.32 4.29 -5.80
CA ALA A 310 -5.33 4.69 -4.83
C ALA A 310 -5.55 3.61 -3.76
N ILE A 311 -5.54 4.07 -2.52
CA ILE A 311 -5.96 3.29 -1.36
C ILE A 311 -7.47 3.45 -1.27
N ALA A 312 -8.20 2.34 -1.45
CA ALA A 312 -9.64 2.34 -1.26
C ALA A 312 -9.91 2.26 0.25
N GLU A 313 -10.66 3.23 0.76
CA GLU A 313 -10.95 3.27 2.19
C GLU A 313 -12.04 2.28 2.58
N HIS A 314 -12.90 1.91 1.64
CA HIS A 314 -13.98 0.95 1.84
C HIS A 314 -13.85 -0.20 0.86
N HIS A 315 -13.86 -1.43 1.36
CA HIS A 315 -14.02 -2.61 0.52
C HIS A 315 -15.23 -3.42 0.95
N LEU A 316 -16.05 -3.78 -0.03
CA LEU A 316 -17.09 -4.79 0.11
C LEU A 316 -16.62 -6.06 -0.62
N THR A 317 -16.67 -7.18 0.07
CA THR A 317 -16.27 -8.48 -0.47
C THR A 317 -17.45 -9.44 -0.41
N LEU A 318 -17.63 -10.19 -1.49
CA LEU A 318 -18.56 -11.32 -1.59
C LEU A 318 -17.74 -12.57 -1.93
N GLY A 319 -18.03 -13.68 -1.28
CA GLY A 319 -17.34 -14.95 -1.50
C GLY A 319 -18.31 -16.12 -1.53
N LEU A 320 -17.95 -17.16 -2.29
CA LEU A 320 -18.73 -18.38 -2.43
C LEU A 320 -17.77 -19.57 -2.37
N ASN A 321 -17.98 -20.48 -1.43
CA ASN A 321 -17.30 -21.77 -1.40
C ASN A 321 -18.26 -22.87 -1.89
N TRP A 322 -17.79 -23.72 -2.79
CA TRP A 322 -18.48 -24.94 -3.18
C TRP A 322 -17.65 -26.19 -2.90
N LYS A 323 -18.17 -27.05 -2.03
CA LYS A 323 -17.54 -28.32 -1.70
C LYS A 323 -17.89 -29.38 -2.74
N ILE A 324 -16.88 -29.84 -3.47
CA ILE A 324 -17.03 -30.87 -4.52
C ILE A 324 -16.87 -32.28 -3.91
N THR A 325 -15.87 -32.46 -3.05
CA THR A 325 -15.62 -33.71 -2.32
C THR A 325 -15.28 -33.42 -0.86
N PRO A 326 -15.19 -34.43 0.03
CA PRO A 326 -14.71 -34.22 1.40
C PRO A 326 -13.35 -33.54 1.51
N ASN A 327 -12.49 -33.67 0.49
CA ASN A 327 -11.10 -33.21 0.48
C ASN A 327 -10.82 -32.14 -0.60
N PHE A 328 -11.85 -31.67 -1.31
CA PHE A 328 -11.69 -30.73 -2.41
C PHE A 328 -12.89 -29.78 -2.49
N ASP A 329 -12.60 -28.50 -2.40
CA ASP A 329 -13.53 -27.38 -2.48
C ASP A 329 -12.93 -26.27 -3.33
N ILE A 330 -13.79 -25.38 -3.81
CA ILE A 330 -13.43 -24.21 -4.62
C ILE A 330 -14.04 -22.99 -3.96
N ASP A 331 -13.19 -21.98 -3.70
CA ASP A 331 -13.58 -20.63 -3.26
C ASP A 331 -13.59 -19.62 -4.43
#